data_AF-A0A4Q3TBP1-F1
#
_entry.id   AF-A0A4Q3TBP1-F1
#
_cell.length_a   1.000
_cell.length_b   1.000
_cell.length_c   1.000
_cell.angle_alpha   90.00
_cell.angle_beta   90.00
_cell.angle_gamma   90.00
#
_symmetry.space_group_name_H-M   'P 1'
#
loop_
_entity.id
_entity.type
_entity.pdbx_description
1 polymer ?
#
loop_
_entity_poly.entity_id
_entity_poly.type
_entity_poly.pdbx_seq_one_letter_code
_entity_poly.pdbx_strand_id
1 'polypeptide(L)'
;MKDQRARALIASRLDRLAYGHAGDAEPVGEGISELRIHHGPGYRVYFQKRGTTLTVLLCGGDKSSQAKDIRIANGWRQNGMNQMVEKLTTYDPAEDLTSDEAVAIFMAEAFQTEDSGYIAHALGVVARAKGMAQIASQTGLSREQLYRSFSASGNPTLKTTIAVMKALGVELTAKAHA
;
A
#
# COMPACT_ATOMS: atom_id res chain seq x y z
N MET A 1 -5.12 14.85 -1.89
CA MET A 1 -3.76 15.45 -2.00
C MET A 1 -3.44 15.73 -3.47
N LYS A 2 -2.73 16.83 -3.79
CA LYS A 2 -2.40 17.18 -5.19
C LYS A 2 -1.21 16.41 -5.77
N ASP A 3 -0.25 16.04 -4.92
CA ASP A 3 0.92 15.25 -5.31
C ASP A 3 0.50 13.78 -5.52
N GLN A 4 0.33 13.41 -6.80
CA GLN A 4 -0.09 12.06 -7.19
C GLN A 4 0.97 11.01 -6.83
N ARG A 5 2.25 11.36 -6.93
CA ARG A 5 3.36 10.46 -6.63
C ARG A 5 3.37 10.07 -5.16
N ALA A 6 3.18 11.06 -4.29
CA ALA A 6 3.09 10.80 -2.86
C ALA A 6 1.80 10.06 -2.46
N ARG A 7 0.67 10.25 -3.17
CA ARG A 7 -0.52 9.39 -2.96
C ARG A 7 -0.20 7.93 -3.24
N ALA A 8 0.44 7.64 -4.37
CA ALA A 8 0.83 6.28 -4.73
C ALA A 8 1.79 5.67 -3.70
N LEU A 9 2.78 6.45 -3.24
CA LEU A 9 3.69 6.01 -2.16
C LEU A 9 2.92 5.71 -0.87
N ILE A 10 2.06 6.62 -0.42
CA ILE A 10 1.23 6.40 0.79
C ILE A 10 0.36 5.15 0.64
N ALA A 11 -0.33 4.98 -0.50
CA ALA A 11 -1.15 3.81 -0.77
C ALA A 11 -0.35 2.51 -0.69
N SER A 12 0.83 2.49 -1.32
CA SER A 12 1.77 1.35 -1.28
C SER A 12 2.22 1.04 0.14
N ARG A 13 2.50 2.08 0.93
CA ARG A 13 2.97 1.95 2.32
C ARG A 13 1.87 1.47 3.27
N LEU A 14 0.64 1.89 3.04
CA LEU A 14 -0.53 1.43 3.80
C LEU A 14 -0.87 -0.03 3.48
N ASP A 15 -0.89 -0.41 2.21
CA ASP A 15 -1.19 -1.78 1.79
C ASP A 15 -0.14 -2.78 2.32
N ARG A 16 1.15 -2.46 2.20
CA ARG A 16 2.20 -3.32 2.77
C ARG A 16 2.10 -3.41 4.30
N LEU A 17 1.72 -2.32 4.96
CA LEU A 17 1.59 -2.29 6.43
C LEU A 17 0.43 -3.16 6.87
N ALA A 18 -0.69 -3.14 6.13
CA ALA A 18 -1.81 -4.06 6.34
C ALA A 18 -1.40 -5.53 6.13
N TYR A 19 -0.44 -5.78 5.24
CA TYR A 19 0.16 -7.10 5.03
C TYR A 19 1.27 -7.48 6.03
N GLY A 20 1.62 -6.59 6.96
CA GLY A 20 2.63 -6.84 8.00
C GLY A 20 4.03 -6.30 7.70
N HIS A 21 4.25 -5.67 6.55
CA HIS A 21 5.52 -5.04 6.20
C HIS A 21 5.53 -3.56 6.60
N ALA A 22 5.95 -3.25 7.82
CA ALA A 22 5.99 -1.86 8.29
C ALA A 22 7.05 -0.99 7.56
N GLY A 23 8.17 -1.60 7.14
CA GLY A 23 9.32 -0.90 6.60
C GLY A 23 9.85 0.16 7.58
N ASP A 24 10.20 1.35 7.07
CA ASP A 24 10.53 2.51 7.90
C ASP A 24 9.33 3.04 8.73
N ALA A 25 9.12 2.43 9.90
CA ALA A 25 8.17 2.86 10.90
C ALA A 25 8.77 2.80 12.31
N GLU A 26 8.44 3.76 13.17
CA GLU A 26 8.94 3.85 14.54
C GLU A 26 7.81 4.09 15.56
N PRO A 27 7.92 3.55 16.78
CA PRO A 27 7.01 3.92 17.86
C PRO A 27 7.25 5.38 18.27
N VAL A 28 6.19 6.16 18.42
CA VAL A 28 6.24 7.58 18.83
C VAL A 28 5.59 7.83 20.19
N GLY A 29 5.42 6.77 20.97
CA GLY A 29 4.85 6.79 22.31
C GLY A 29 3.40 6.30 22.35
N GLU A 30 2.97 5.90 23.55
CA GLU A 30 1.59 5.51 23.84
C GLU A 30 1.00 4.53 22.80
N GLY A 31 1.78 3.55 22.34
CA GLY A 31 1.36 2.56 21.34
C GLY A 31 0.88 3.12 20.00
N ILE A 32 1.29 4.34 19.65
CA ILE A 32 1.20 4.90 18.29
C ILE A 32 2.53 4.68 17.59
N SER A 33 2.46 4.38 16.30
CA SER A 33 3.61 4.29 15.41
C SER A 33 3.49 5.29 14.28
N GLU A 34 4.63 5.84 13.89
CA GLU A 34 4.80 6.73 12.75
C GLU A 34 5.45 5.94 11.60
N LEU A 35 4.78 5.91 10.45
CA LEU A 35 5.33 5.45 9.18
C LEU A 35 5.93 6.66 8.45
N ARG A 36 7.20 6.55 8.05
CA ARG A 36 7.96 7.64 7.43
C ARG A 36 8.12 7.41 5.93
N ILE A 37 7.75 8.43 5.15
CA ILE A 37 7.82 8.38 3.68
C ILE A 37 8.72 9.52 3.21
N HIS A 38 9.92 9.17 2.75
CA HIS A 38 10.94 10.12 2.31
C HIS A 38 10.69 10.58 0.87
N HIS A 39 9.65 11.38 0.67
CA HIS A 39 9.34 12.04 -0.59
C HIS A 39 8.79 13.44 -0.33
N GLY A 40 9.21 14.42 -1.14
CA GLY A 40 8.81 15.82 -0.99
C GLY A 40 9.08 16.37 0.43
N PRO A 41 8.06 16.85 1.17
CA PRO A 41 8.23 17.41 2.52
C PRO A 41 8.58 16.34 3.58
N GLY A 42 8.56 15.05 3.23
CA GLY A 42 8.75 13.96 4.16
C GLY A 42 7.44 13.62 4.86
N TYR A 43 6.53 12.94 4.15
CA TYR A 43 5.21 12.59 4.65
C TYR A 43 5.27 11.61 5.84
N ARG A 44 4.27 11.70 6.71
CA ARG A 44 4.08 10.89 7.91
C ARG A 44 2.66 10.35 7.97
N VAL A 45 2.56 9.08 8.35
CA VAL A 45 1.28 8.42 8.65
C VAL A 45 1.36 7.87 10.05
N TYR A 46 0.39 8.22 10.89
CA TYR A 46 0.31 7.76 12.27
C TYR A 46 -0.75 6.69 12.37
N PHE A 47 -0.39 5.57 12.98
CA PHE A 47 -1.28 4.41 13.07
C PHE A 47 -1.16 3.72 14.42
N GLN A 48 -2.19 2.94 14.72
CA GLN A 48 -2.21 2.03 15.85
C GLN A 48 -2.57 0.62 15.36
N LYS A 49 -1.90 -0.40 15.92
CA LYS A 49 -2.27 -1.81 15.73
C LYS A 49 -2.92 -2.34 17.00
N ARG A 50 -4.14 -2.89 16.88
CA ARG A 50 -4.88 -3.58 17.96
C ARG A 50 -5.28 -4.96 17.47
N GLY A 51 -4.59 -6.00 17.92
CA GLY A 51 -4.78 -7.36 17.38
C GLY A 51 -4.49 -7.39 15.87
N THR A 52 -5.49 -7.80 15.09
CA THR A 52 -5.44 -7.84 13.62
C THR A 52 -5.90 -6.54 12.96
N THR A 53 -6.43 -5.58 13.72
CA THR A 53 -6.92 -4.32 13.19
C THR A 53 -5.81 -3.27 13.19
N LEU A 54 -5.57 -2.70 12.01
CA LEU A 54 -4.73 -1.51 11.83
C LEU A 54 -5.64 -0.29 11.68
N THR A 55 -5.47 0.71 12.55
CA THR A 55 -6.19 1.98 12.47
C THR A 55 -5.22 3.08 12.07
N VAL A 56 -5.46 3.70 10.91
CA VAL A 56 -4.77 4.93 10.51
C VAL A 56 -5.44 6.09 11.23
N LEU A 57 -4.69 6.80 12.05
CA LEU A 57 -5.17 7.95 12.81
C LEU A 57 -5.05 9.20 11.95
N LEU A 58 -3.85 9.49 11.46
CA LEU A 58 -3.57 10.68 10.67
C LEU A 58 -2.75 10.30 9.45
N CYS A 59 -3.22 10.70 8.27
CA CYS A 59 -2.60 10.39 6.99
C CYS A 59 -2.25 11.70 6.27
N GLY A 60 -0.96 11.92 6.00
CA GLY A 60 -0.49 13.06 5.21
C GLY A 60 0.01 14.26 6.02
N GLY A 61 0.39 14.06 7.29
CA GLY A 61 1.28 15.01 7.98
C GLY A 61 2.66 15.00 7.33
N ASP A 62 3.52 15.93 7.71
CA ASP A 62 4.90 15.96 7.24
C ASP A 62 5.87 16.27 8.40
N LYS A 63 7.17 16.32 8.09
CA LYS A 63 8.20 16.56 9.10
C LYS A 63 8.00 17.89 9.84
N SER A 64 7.41 18.91 9.22
CA SER A 64 7.18 20.22 9.84
C SER A 64 6.02 20.20 10.84
N SER A 65 5.02 19.35 10.64
CA SER A 65 3.86 19.19 11.51
C SER A 65 4.01 18.08 12.56
N GLN A 66 5.09 17.30 12.51
CA GLN A 66 5.28 16.07 13.30
C GLN A 66 4.91 16.20 14.78
N ALA A 67 5.47 17.17 15.50
CA ALA A 67 5.21 17.34 16.93
C ALA A 67 3.74 17.71 17.25
N LYS A 68 3.03 18.35 16.33
CA LYS A 68 1.59 18.62 16.45
C LYS A 68 0.79 17.35 16.18
N ASP A 69 1.16 16.60 15.15
CA ASP A 69 0.43 15.40 14.73
C ASP A 69 0.53 14.28 15.78
N ILE A 70 1.70 14.08 16.40
CA ILE A 70 1.88 13.12 17.50
C ILE A 70 0.95 13.46 18.67
N ARG A 71 0.83 14.74 19.03
CA ARG A 71 -0.07 15.18 20.10
C ARG A 71 -1.54 14.90 19.76
N ILE A 72 -1.95 15.12 18.51
CA ILE A 72 -3.31 14.84 18.04
C ILE A 72 -3.59 13.32 18.08
N ALA A 73 -2.67 12.51 17.56
CA ALA A 73 -2.79 11.06 17.53
C ALA A 73 -2.92 10.45 18.94
N ASN A 74 -2.11 10.92 19.89
CA ASN A 74 -2.20 10.50 21.30
C ASN A 74 -3.53 10.94 21.93
N GLY A 75 -3.99 12.16 21.65
CA GLY A 75 -5.29 12.65 22.11
C GLY A 75 -6.47 11.78 21.64
N TRP A 76 -6.47 11.37 20.37
CA TRP A 76 -7.50 10.47 19.82
C TRP A 76 -7.45 9.07 20.45
N ARG A 77 -6.26 8.56 20.75
CA ARG A 77 -6.12 7.28 21.45
C ARG A 77 -6.73 7.36 22.86
N GLN A 78 -6.38 8.38 23.64
CA GLN A 78 -6.75 8.48 25.06
C GLN A 78 -8.25 8.70 25.28
N ASN A 79 -8.87 9.56 24.47
CA ASN A 79 -10.29 9.89 24.61
C ASN A 79 -11.23 8.81 24.02
N GLY A 80 -10.65 7.78 23.39
CA GLY A 80 -11.36 6.86 22.52
C GLY A 80 -11.89 7.57 21.28
N MET A 81 -12.04 6.85 20.18
CA MET A 81 -12.74 7.35 18.98
C MET A 81 -14.25 7.58 19.24
N ASN A 82 -14.69 7.70 20.50
CA ASN A 82 -16.09 7.77 20.91
C ASN A 82 -16.68 9.19 20.92
N GLN A 83 -15.88 10.25 20.74
CA GLN A 83 -16.39 11.63 20.63
C GLN A 83 -16.54 12.14 19.19
N MET A 84 -16.07 11.38 18.19
CA MET A 84 -16.48 11.56 16.80
C MET A 84 -16.94 10.21 16.30
N VAL A 85 -18.23 10.08 15.95
CA VAL A 85 -18.76 8.91 15.26
C VAL A 85 -18.20 8.92 13.83
N GLU A 86 -16.89 8.74 13.67
CA GLU A 86 -16.28 8.54 12.37
C GLU A 86 -16.55 7.11 11.96
N LYS A 87 -17.32 6.99 10.88
CA LYS A 87 -17.59 5.71 10.23
C LYS A 87 -16.25 5.17 9.72
N LEU A 88 -15.74 4.11 10.36
CA LEU A 88 -14.58 3.39 9.85
C LEU A 88 -14.85 2.97 8.41
N THR A 89 -14.03 3.44 7.48
CA THR A 89 -14.07 3.01 6.09
C THR A 89 -12.98 1.98 5.86
N THR A 90 -13.29 0.99 5.02
CA THR A 90 -12.25 0.10 4.51
C THR A 90 -11.47 0.87 3.45
N TYR A 91 -10.14 0.84 3.55
CA TYR A 91 -9.25 1.44 2.55
C TYR A 91 -8.95 0.42 1.45
N ASP A 92 -9.21 0.76 0.19
CA ASP A 92 -8.77 -0.02 -0.97
C ASP A 92 -7.69 0.76 -1.74
N PRO A 93 -6.41 0.33 -1.73
CA PRO A 93 -5.34 1.02 -2.45
C PRO A 93 -5.59 1.11 -3.96
N ALA A 94 -6.42 0.24 -4.54
CA ALA A 94 -6.75 0.28 -5.96
C ALA A 94 -7.37 1.62 -6.40
N GLU A 95 -8.05 2.34 -5.49
CA GLU A 95 -8.66 3.65 -5.76
C GLU A 95 -7.62 4.76 -6.03
N ASP A 96 -6.39 4.59 -5.53
CA ASP A 96 -5.29 5.54 -5.72
C ASP A 96 -4.39 5.20 -6.93
N LEU A 97 -4.59 4.05 -7.58
CA LEU A 97 -3.77 3.57 -8.70
C LEU A 97 -4.32 4.00 -10.07
N THR A 98 -4.52 5.30 -10.24
CA THR A 98 -5.20 5.87 -11.42
C THR A 98 -4.27 6.21 -12.61
N SER A 99 -2.97 5.96 -12.50
CA SER A 99 -2.00 6.24 -13.56
C SER A 99 -0.94 5.14 -13.66
N ASP A 100 -0.29 5.02 -14.82
CA ASP A 100 0.80 4.06 -15.02
C ASP A 100 1.99 4.35 -14.09
N GLU A 101 2.25 5.61 -13.78
CA GLU A 101 3.27 6.00 -12.79
C GLU A 101 2.91 5.50 -11.38
N ALA A 102 1.65 5.67 -10.96
CA ALA A 102 1.20 5.19 -9.65
C ALA A 102 1.31 3.66 -9.55
N VAL A 103 0.94 2.95 -10.61
CA VAL A 103 1.10 1.50 -10.72
C VAL A 103 2.57 1.09 -10.62
N ALA A 104 3.47 1.77 -11.35
CA ALA A 104 4.90 1.47 -11.32
C ALA A 104 5.51 1.68 -9.92
N ILE A 105 5.11 2.75 -9.22
CA ILE A 105 5.52 3.01 -7.83
C ILE A 105 5.02 1.90 -6.91
N PHE A 106 3.74 1.55 -7.00
CA PHE A 106 3.15 0.52 -6.17
C PHE A 106 3.83 -0.84 -6.35
N MET A 107 4.13 -1.20 -7.60
CA MET A 107 4.86 -2.44 -7.90
C MET A 107 6.31 -2.39 -7.42
N ALA A 108 7.02 -1.27 -7.62
CA ALA A 108 8.38 -1.12 -7.12
C ALA A 108 8.46 -1.25 -5.60
N GLU A 109 7.51 -0.65 -4.89
CA GLU A 109 7.35 -0.79 -3.44
C GLU A 109 7.08 -2.25 -3.05
N ALA A 110 6.23 -2.97 -3.79
CA ALA A 110 5.99 -4.39 -3.53
C ALA A 110 7.25 -5.25 -3.69
N PHE A 111 8.03 -5.06 -4.76
CA PHE A 111 9.25 -5.83 -4.99
C PHE A 111 10.33 -5.62 -3.91
N GLN A 112 10.41 -4.43 -3.31
CA GLN A 112 11.34 -4.16 -2.20
C GLN A 112 11.07 -4.98 -0.94
N THR A 113 9.87 -5.56 -0.79
CA THR A 113 9.55 -6.39 0.37
C THR A 113 10.18 -7.77 0.31
N GLU A 114 10.58 -8.21 -0.89
CA GLU A 114 11.08 -9.56 -1.18
C GLU A 114 10.12 -10.70 -0.75
N ASP A 115 8.87 -10.37 -0.42
CA ASP A 115 7.84 -11.31 -0.03
C ASP A 115 7.00 -11.68 -1.26
N SER A 116 7.17 -12.91 -1.73
CA SER A 116 6.43 -13.42 -2.90
C SER A 116 4.91 -13.39 -2.74
N GLY A 117 4.39 -13.59 -1.53
CA GLY A 117 2.95 -13.54 -1.25
C GLY A 117 2.43 -12.10 -1.32
N TYR A 118 3.17 -11.16 -0.74
CA TYR A 118 2.82 -9.74 -0.86
C TYR A 118 2.93 -9.23 -2.30
N ILE A 119 3.97 -9.62 -3.04
CA ILE A 119 4.13 -9.27 -4.45
C ILE A 119 2.96 -9.81 -5.28
N ALA A 120 2.51 -11.05 -5.03
CA ALA A 120 1.35 -11.63 -5.69
C ALA A 120 0.06 -10.86 -5.35
N HIS A 121 -0.15 -10.52 -4.08
CA HIS A 121 -1.26 -9.67 -3.64
C HIS A 121 -1.25 -8.30 -4.33
N ALA A 122 -0.10 -7.62 -4.37
CA ALA A 122 0.06 -6.31 -4.98
C ALA A 122 -0.25 -6.33 -6.49
N LEU A 123 0.19 -7.35 -7.22
CA LEU A 123 -0.21 -7.57 -8.61
C LEU A 123 -1.73 -7.73 -8.74
N GLY A 124 -2.36 -8.40 -7.79
CA GLY A 124 -3.82 -8.53 -7.72
C GLY A 124 -4.52 -7.19 -7.53
N VAL A 125 -4.04 -6.35 -6.61
CA VAL A 125 -4.54 -4.98 -6.39
C VAL A 125 -4.45 -4.16 -7.68
N VAL A 126 -3.28 -4.13 -8.32
CA VAL A 126 -3.04 -3.38 -9.56
C VAL A 126 -3.93 -3.91 -10.71
N ALA A 127 -4.05 -5.23 -10.85
CA ALA A 127 -4.90 -5.83 -11.86
C ALA A 127 -6.39 -5.53 -11.65
N ARG A 128 -6.84 -5.39 -10.40
CA ARG A 128 -8.20 -4.91 -10.10
C ARG A 128 -8.36 -3.45 -10.51
N ALA A 129 -7.39 -2.59 -10.19
CA ALA A 129 -7.41 -1.16 -10.54
C ALA A 129 -7.48 -0.94 -12.07
N LYS A 130 -6.72 -1.70 -12.87
CA LYS A 130 -6.79 -1.65 -14.35
C LYS A 130 -8.00 -2.37 -14.95
N GLY A 131 -8.56 -3.36 -14.24
CA GLY A 131 -9.73 -4.11 -14.66
C GLY A 131 -9.41 -5.53 -15.13
N MET A 132 -9.86 -6.52 -14.35
CA MET A 132 -9.58 -7.95 -14.60
C MET A 132 -10.03 -8.47 -15.96
N ALA A 133 -11.11 -7.93 -16.53
CA ALA A 133 -11.59 -8.34 -17.84
C ALA A 133 -10.58 -8.02 -18.95
N GLN A 134 -9.96 -6.84 -18.88
CA GLN A 134 -8.93 -6.41 -19.82
C GLN A 134 -7.68 -7.27 -19.68
N ILE A 135 -7.23 -7.51 -18.44
CA ILE A 135 -6.03 -8.33 -18.18
C ILE A 135 -6.23 -9.77 -18.66
N ALA A 136 -7.40 -10.38 -18.39
CA ALA A 136 -7.72 -11.72 -18.89
C ALA A 136 -7.62 -11.79 -20.42
N SER A 137 -8.22 -10.81 -21.13
CA SER A 137 -8.19 -10.74 -22.59
C SER A 137 -6.77 -10.62 -23.15
N GLN A 138 -5.94 -9.74 -22.56
CA GLN A 138 -4.57 -9.50 -23.04
C GLN A 138 -3.59 -10.64 -22.73
N THR A 139 -3.82 -11.38 -21.64
CA THR A 139 -2.91 -12.43 -21.18
C THR A 139 -3.33 -13.84 -21.62
N GLY A 140 -4.58 -14.01 -22.06
CA GLY A 140 -5.17 -15.31 -22.34
C GLY A 140 -5.49 -16.14 -21.08
N LEU A 141 -5.39 -15.55 -19.90
CA LEU A 141 -5.71 -16.19 -18.62
C LEU A 141 -7.20 -16.03 -18.28
N SER A 142 -7.78 -17.03 -17.63
CA SER A 142 -9.15 -16.89 -17.10
C SER A 142 -9.17 -15.93 -15.90
N ARG A 143 -10.30 -15.26 -15.66
CA ARG A 143 -10.48 -14.41 -14.47
C ARG A 143 -10.28 -15.18 -13.17
N GLU A 144 -10.76 -16.42 -13.13
CA GLU A 144 -10.57 -17.31 -11.97
C GLU A 144 -9.09 -17.61 -11.71
N GLN A 145 -8.32 -17.88 -12.77
CA GLN A 145 -6.88 -18.08 -12.66
C GLN A 145 -6.18 -16.81 -12.17
N LEU A 146 -6.58 -15.62 -12.63
CA LEU A 146 -6.04 -14.36 -12.15
C LEU A 146 -6.31 -14.18 -10.65
N TYR A 147 -7.56 -14.35 -10.21
CA TYR A 147 -7.92 -14.21 -8.79
C TYR A 147 -7.18 -15.22 -7.91
N ARG A 148 -7.06 -16.47 -8.33
CA ARG A 148 -6.34 -17.50 -7.58
C ARG A 148 -4.84 -17.19 -7.52
N SER A 149 -4.23 -16.85 -8.65
CA SER A 149 -2.79 -16.63 -8.77
C SER A 149 -2.31 -15.40 -8.00
N PHE A 150 -3.11 -14.34 -7.93
CA PHE A 150 -2.74 -13.06 -7.32
C PHE A 150 -3.52 -12.75 -6.04
N SER A 151 -3.94 -13.79 -5.34
CA SER A 151 -4.46 -13.67 -3.97
C SER A 151 -3.30 -13.61 -2.96
N ALA A 152 -3.60 -13.29 -1.70
CA ALA A 152 -2.61 -13.30 -0.61
C ALA A 152 -1.92 -14.68 -0.43
N SER A 153 -2.62 -15.78 -0.72
CA SER A 153 -2.07 -17.14 -0.71
C SER A 153 -1.72 -17.67 -2.11
N GLY A 154 -1.73 -16.79 -3.11
CA GLY A 154 -1.43 -17.14 -4.49
C GLY A 154 0.05 -17.43 -4.69
N ASN A 155 0.36 -18.19 -5.74
CA ASN A 155 1.74 -18.44 -6.17
C ASN A 155 1.81 -18.38 -7.71
N PRO A 156 1.84 -17.17 -8.29
CA PRO A 156 1.87 -17.02 -9.74
C PRO A 156 3.22 -17.53 -10.26
N THR A 157 3.19 -18.32 -11.33
CA THR A 157 4.43 -18.71 -12.01
C THR A 157 5.14 -17.47 -12.58
N LEU A 158 6.46 -17.51 -12.75
CA LEU A 158 7.20 -16.42 -13.39
C LEU A 158 6.63 -16.05 -14.77
N LYS A 159 6.19 -17.04 -15.55
CA LYS A 159 5.51 -16.83 -16.84
C LYS A 159 4.23 -15.99 -16.68
N THR A 160 3.40 -16.35 -15.70
CA THR A 160 2.16 -15.64 -15.40
C THR A 160 2.44 -14.22 -14.91
N THR A 161 3.42 -14.05 -14.02
CA THR A 161 3.86 -12.74 -13.52
C THR A 161 4.30 -11.82 -14.65
N ILE A 162 5.20 -12.26 -15.52
CA ILE A 162 5.70 -11.46 -16.65
C ILE A 162 4.56 -11.09 -17.61
N ALA A 163 3.67 -12.04 -17.93
CA ALA A 163 2.53 -11.78 -18.82
C ALA A 163 1.60 -10.71 -18.27
N VAL A 164 1.29 -10.78 -16.97
CA VAL A 164 0.40 -9.82 -16.31
C VAL A 164 1.08 -8.46 -16.13
N MET A 165 2.35 -8.41 -15.76
CA MET A 165 3.12 -7.17 -15.72
C MET A 165 3.12 -6.43 -17.06
N LYS A 166 3.32 -7.17 -18.17
CA LYS A 166 3.22 -6.61 -19.52
C LYS A 166 1.83 -6.05 -19.82
N ALA A 167 0.76 -6.76 -19.48
CA ALA A 167 -0.63 -6.28 -19.63
C ALA A 167 -0.91 -5.04 -18.76
N LEU A 168 -0.22 -4.94 -17.62
CA LEU A 168 -0.28 -3.79 -16.73
C LEU A 168 0.57 -2.61 -17.19
N GLY A 169 1.41 -2.76 -18.22
CA GLY A 169 2.31 -1.71 -18.69
C GLY A 169 3.51 -1.47 -17.77
N VAL A 170 3.91 -2.47 -16.98
CA VAL A 170 5.09 -2.42 -16.11
C VAL A 170 6.09 -3.51 -16.48
N GLU A 171 7.37 -3.25 -16.26
CA GLU A 171 8.47 -4.17 -16.57
C GLU A 171 9.36 -4.40 -15.35
N LEU A 172 9.98 -5.58 -15.28
CA LEU A 172 11.01 -5.89 -14.28
C LEU A 172 12.37 -5.41 -14.78
N THR A 173 13.15 -4.81 -13.88
CA THR A 173 14.54 -4.42 -14.17
C THR A 173 15.48 -5.10 -13.19
N ALA A 174 16.63 -5.56 -13.67
CA ALA A 174 17.70 -6.09 -12.84
C ALA A 174 18.65 -4.96 -12.45
N LYS A 175 19.10 -4.95 -11.20
CA LYS A 175 20.13 -4.03 -10.67
C LYS A 175 21.16 -4.84 -9.91
N ALA A 176 22.42 -4.37 -9.89
CA ALA A 176 23.44 -4.96 -9.04
C ALA A 176 23.01 -4.82 -7.57
N HIS A 177 23.18 -5.89 -6.79
CA HIS A 177 23.06 -5.80 -5.35
C HIS A 177 24.29 -5.05 -4.83
N ALA A 178 24.08 -3.88 -4.24
CA ALA A 178 25.12 -3.12 -3.56
C ALA A 178 25.30 -3.61 -2.12
#